data_AF-A0A968JAT4-F1
#
_entry.id   AF-A0A968JAT4-F1
#
_cell.length_a   1.000
_cell.length_b   1.000
_cell.length_c   1.000
_cell.angle_alpha   90.00
_cell.angle_beta   90.00
_cell.angle_gamma   90.00
#
_symmetry.space_group_name_H-M   'P 1'
#
loop_
_entity.id
_entity.type
_entity.pdbx_description
1 polymer ?
#
loop_
_entity_poly.entity_id
_entity_poly.type
_entity_poly.pdbx_seq_one_letter_code
_entity_poly.pdbx_strand_id
1 'polypeptide(L)'
;MRVSIEADLMASPEELTAVLTAIASYLEAEQLALTAASAEDAEDWQWQATNALMTQGLIALRSPVRPGWSHVERLRLAGHGQPGIMGL
;
A
#
# COMPACT_ATOMS: atom_id res chain seq x y z
N MET A 1 -44.49 38.38 1.45
CA MET A 1 -43.07 38.54 1.83
C MET A 1 -42.34 37.30 1.34
N ARG A 2 -41.84 37.31 0.10
CA ARG A 2 -41.08 36.20 -0.49
C ARG A 2 -39.61 36.45 -0.17
N VAL A 3 -39.01 35.59 0.64
CA VAL A 3 -37.58 35.61 0.90
C VAL A 3 -36.92 34.93 -0.30
N SER A 4 -36.34 35.73 -1.19
CA SER A 4 -35.46 35.25 -2.25
C SER A 4 -34.19 34.71 -1.59
N ILE A 5 -34.10 33.39 -1.43
CA ILE A 5 -32.85 32.70 -1.16
C ILE A 5 -32.28 32.36 -2.54
N GLU A 6 -31.80 33.38 -3.26
CA GLU A 6 -30.82 33.15 -4.31
C GLU A 6 -29.51 32.89 -3.58
N ALA A 7 -29.26 31.61 -3.30
CA ALA A 7 -27.97 31.14 -2.88
C ALA A 7 -26.99 31.49 -3.99
N ASP A 8 -26.12 32.45 -3.71
CA ASP A 8 -24.95 32.79 -4.51
C ASP A 8 -24.00 31.57 -4.45
N LEU A 9 -24.29 30.59 -5.30
CA LEU A 9 -23.65 29.27 -5.29
C LEU A 9 -22.45 29.20 -6.23
N MET A 10 -21.84 30.34 -6.53
CA MET A 10 -20.64 30.42 -7.35
C MET A 10 -19.47 30.82 -6.45
N ALA A 11 -18.83 29.82 -5.85
CA ALA A 11 -17.55 30.02 -5.16
C ALA A 11 -16.59 30.77 -6.08
N SER A 12 -15.89 31.77 -5.54
CA SER A 12 -15.00 32.57 -6.36
C SER A 12 -13.86 31.69 -6.92
N PRO A 13 -13.27 32.04 -8.07
CA PRO A 13 -12.12 31.31 -8.60
C PRO A 13 -10.97 31.19 -7.58
N GLU A 14 -10.84 32.17 -6.70
CA GLU A 14 -9.83 32.20 -5.63
C GLU A 14 -10.19 31.21 -4.52
N GLU A 15 -11.46 31.11 -4.14
CA GLU A 15 -11.94 30.11 -3.17
C GLU A 15 -11.79 28.69 -3.73
N LEU A 16 -12.10 28.48 -5.00
CA LEU A 16 -11.90 27.20 -5.68
C LEU A 16 -10.42 26.80 -5.73
N THR A 17 -9.53 27.74 -6.06
CA THR A 17 -8.08 27.45 -6.08
C THR A 17 -7.53 27.18 -4.68
N ALA A 18 -8.00 27.89 -3.66
CA ALA A 18 -7.64 27.63 -2.25
C ALA A 18 -8.10 26.25 -1.77
N VAL A 19 -9.32 25.83 -2.12
CA VAL A 19 -9.84 24.50 -1.78
C VAL A 19 -9.04 23.41 -2.51
N LEU A 20 -8.75 23.59 -3.79
CA LEU A 20 -7.98 22.61 -4.57
C LEU A 20 -6.54 22.47 -4.07
N THR A 21 -5.89 23.57 -3.67
CA THR A 21 -4.55 23.51 -3.07
C THR A 21 -4.56 22.85 -1.69
N ALA A 22 -5.59 23.10 -0.87
CA ALA A 22 -5.77 22.39 0.39
C ALA A 22 -5.94 20.88 0.19
N ILE A 23 -6.77 20.47 -0.79
CA ILE A 23 -6.96 19.04 -1.11
C ILE A 23 -5.66 18.43 -1.65
N ALA A 24 -4.97 19.09 -2.57
CA ALA A 24 -3.73 18.59 -3.15
C ALA A 24 -2.64 18.39 -2.09
N SER A 25 -2.44 19.37 -1.20
CA SER A 25 -1.47 19.27 -0.11
C SER A 25 -1.81 18.17 0.89
N TYR A 26 -3.10 17.95 1.18
CA TYR A 26 -3.54 16.83 2.00
C TYR A 26 -3.21 15.49 1.35
N LEU A 27 -3.52 15.32 0.06
CA LEU A 27 -3.26 14.09 -0.68
C LEU A 27 -1.76 13.80 -0.81
N GLU A 28 -0.93 14.81 -1.02
CA GLU A 28 0.53 14.65 -1.02
C GLU A 28 1.05 14.17 0.35
N ALA A 29 0.56 14.76 1.44
CA ALA A 29 0.93 14.35 2.79
C ALA A 29 0.48 12.91 3.10
N GLU A 30 -0.73 12.54 2.69
CA GLU A 30 -1.26 11.19 2.84
C GLU A 30 -0.45 10.16 2.05
N GLN A 31 -0.09 10.48 0.80
CA GLN A 31 0.75 9.62 -0.03
C GLN A 31 2.14 9.41 0.59
N LEU A 32 2.74 10.46 1.15
CA LEU A 32 4.01 10.34 1.88
C LEU A 32 3.89 9.44 3.11
N ALA A 33 2.81 9.59 3.88
CA ALA A 33 2.55 8.75 5.06
C ALA A 33 2.37 7.28 4.69
N LEU A 34 1.61 6.98 3.64
CA LEU A 34 1.42 5.60 3.14
C LEU A 34 2.73 4.98 2.64
N THR A 35 3.58 5.78 1.99
CA THR A 35 4.88 5.33 1.48
C THR A 35 5.84 5.03 2.63
N ALA A 36 5.86 5.88 3.67
CA ALA A 36 6.67 5.67 4.87
C ALA A 36 6.23 4.42 5.65
N ALA A 37 4.92 4.26 5.89
CA ALA A 37 4.38 3.08 6.56
C ALA A 37 4.69 1.78 5.79
N SER A 38 4.57 1.81 4.46
CA SER A 38 4.88 0.65 3.62
C SER A 38 6.36 0.26 3.65
N ALA A 39 7.26 1.23 3.83
CA ALA A 39 8.70 0.97 3.93
C ALA A 39 9.07 0.33 5.29
N GLU A 40 8.52 0.87 6.38
CA GLU A 40 8.72 0.35 7.74
C GLU A 40 8.18 -1.09 7.87
N ASP A 41 6.95 -1.33 7.39
CA ASP A 41 6.35 -2.67 7.38
C ASP A 41 7.14 -3.69 6.53
N ALA A 42 7.81 -3.23 5.45
CA ALA A 42 8.60 -4.08 4.59
C ALA A 42 9.93 -4.49 5.24
N GLU A 43 10.59 -3.57 5.95
CA GLU A 43 11.85 -3.81 6.66
C GLU A 43 11.66 -4.78 7.83
N ASP A 44 10.61 -4.59 8.62
CA ASP A 44 10.28 -5.46 9.75
C ASP A 44 10.02 -6.90 9.32
N TRP A 45 9.25 -7.08 8.24
CA TRP A 45 8.98 -8.42 7.69
C TRP A 45 10.26 -9.11 7.22
N GLN A 46 11.13 -8.39 6.50
CA GLN A 46 12.35 -8.95 5.95
C GLN A 46 13.30 -9.41 7.06
N TRP A 47 13.44 -8.61 8.12
CA TRP A 47 14.25 -8.95 9.28
C TRP A 47 13.70 -10.19 10.02
N GLN A 48 12.40 -10.23 10.27
CA GLN A 48 11.73 -11.36 10.93
C GLN A 48 11.93 -12.66 10.13
N ALA A 49 11.72 -12.61 8.81
CA ALA A 49 11.90 -13.75 7.93
C ALA A 49 13.36 -14.25 7.92
N THR A 50 14.32 -13.33 7.88
CA THR A 50 15.75 -13.68 7.89
C THR A 50 16.15 -14.33 9.22
N ASN A 51 15.71 -13.78 10.35
CA ASN A 51 15.98 -14.33 11.68
C ASN A 51 15.37 -15.72 11.88
N ALA A 52 14.16 -15.94 11.37
CA ALA A 52 13.54 -17.25 11.42
C ALA A 52 14.38 -18.32 10.70
N LEU A 53 15.02 -17.98 9.58
CA LEU A 53 15.95 -18.87 8.88
C LEU A 53 17.23 -19.09 9.70
N MET A 54 17.83 -18.02 10.24
CA MET A 54 19.07 -18.13 11.02
C MET A 54 18.91 -18.99 12.28
N THR A 55 17.77 -18.87 12.98
CA THR A 55 17.47 -19.70 14.16
C THR A 55 17.29 -21.18 13.82
N GLN A 56 16.95 -21.50 12.57
CA GLN A 56 16.92 -22.87 12.03
C GLN A 56 18.28 -23.34 11.51
N GLY A 57 19.34 -22.53 11.66
CA GLY A 57 20.68 -22.83 11.14
C GLY A 57 20.82 -22.65 9.62
N LEU A 58 19.85 -21.98 8.98
CA LEU A 58 19.84 -21.71 7.55
C LEU A 58 20.31 -20.28 7.27
N ILE A 59 21.14 -20.12 6.25
CA ILE A 59 21.60 -18.80 5.78
C ILE A 59 20.75 -18.38 4.58
N ALA A 60 20.13 -17.21 4.66
CA ALA A 60 19.40 -16.63 3.54
C ALA A 60 20.39 -16.23 2.42
N LEU A 61 20.40 -16.99 1.32
CA LEU A 61 21.23 -16.70 0.14
C LEU A 61 20.66 -15.59 -0.74
N ARG A 62 19.41 -15.19 -0.50
CA ARG A 62 18.69 -14.14 -1.22
C ARG A 62 17.82 -13.36 -0.24
N SER A 63 17.54 -12.10 -0.58
CA SER A 63 16.58 -11.30 0.18
C SER A 63 15.21 -12.01 0.18
N PRO A 64 14.58 -12.22 1.36
CA PRO A 64 13.28 -12.86 1.42
C PRO A 64 12.22 -11.92 0.86
N VAL A 65 11.45 -12.42 -0.12
CA VAL A 65 10.34 -11.69 -0.74
C VAL A 65 9.06 -12.04 0.01
N ARG A 66 8.25 -11.04 0.35
CA ARG A 66 6.95 -11.25 0.99
C ARG A 66 6.03 -12.06 0.07
N PRO A 67 5.44 -13.16 0.54
CA PRO A 67 4.54 -13.96 -0.29
C PRO A 67 3.27 -13.16 -0.60
N GLY A 68 3.06 -12.87 -1.88
CA GLY A 68 1.80 -12.29 -2.36
C GLY A 68 0.72 -13.36 -2.55
N TRP A 69 -0.51 -12.92 -2.85
CA TRP A 69 -1.64 -13.81 -3.12
C TRP A 69 -1.34 -14.84 -4.22
N SER A 70 -0.60 -14.45 -5.26
CA SER A 70 -0.16 -15.38 -6.32
C SER A 70 0.76 -16.48 -5.82
N HIS A 71 1.54 -16.25 -4.77
CA HIS A 71 2.37 -17.28 -4.13
C HIS A 71 1.49 -18.26 -3.34
N VAL A 72 0.51 -17.75 -2.59
CA VAL A 72 -0.47 -18.56 -1.85
C VAL A 72 -1.30 -19.42 -2.81
N GLU A 73 -1.80 -18.85 -3.90
CA GLU A 73 -2.61 -19.57 -4.88
C GLU A 73 -1.80 -20.67 -5.59
N ARG A 74 -0.52 -20.42 -5.88
CA ARG A 74 0.38 -21.45 -6.40
C ARG A 74 0.58 -22.60 -5.43
N LEU A 75 0.79 -22.33 -4.14
CA LEU A 75 0.90 -23.37 -3.12
C LEU A 75 -0.42 -24.16 -2.97
N ARG A 76 -1.56 -23.47 -3.01
CA ARG A 76 -2.89 -24.09 -2.98
C ARG A 76 -3.08 -25.06 -4.14
N LEU A 77 -2.70 -24.65 -5.35
CA LEU A 77 -2.79 -25.48 -6.55
C LEU A 77 -1.78 -26.64 -6.54
N ALA A 78 -0.56 -26.41 -6.02
CA ALA A 78 0.46 -27.45 -5.89
C ALA A 78 0.02 -28.59 -4.95
N GLY A 79 -0.70 -28.27 -3.88
CA GLY A 79 -1.31 -29.27 -2.98
C GLY A 79 -2.40 -30.14 -3.62
N HIS A 80 -2.93 -29.74 -4.77
CA HIS A 80 -3.96 -30.46 -5.53
C HIS A 80 -3.43 -31.17 -6.79
N GLY A 81 -2.11 -31.36 -6.91
CA GLY A 81 -1.50 -32.13 -8.00
C GLY A 81 -1.36 -31.37 -9.33
N GLN A 82 -1.56 -30.06 -9.34
CA GLN A 82 -1.19 -29.21 -10.47
C GLN A 82 0.28 -28.77 -10.36
N PRO A 83 1.02 -28.58 -11.48
CA PRO A 83 2.44 -28.22 -11.45
C PRO A 83 2.60 -26.74 -11.05
N GLY A 84 2.39 -26.45 -9.76
CA GLY A 84 2.29 -25.08 -9.23
C GLY A 84 3.61 -24.42 -8.80
N ILE A 85 4.74 -25.13 -8.91
CA ILE A 85 6.07 -24.58 -8.60
C ILE A 85 6.99 -24.79 -9.80
N MET A 86 6.73 -24.08 -10.90
CA MET A 86 7.80 -23.78 -11.86
C MET A 86 8.47 -22.47 -11.40
N GLY A 87 9.79 -22.55 -11.27
CA GLY A 87 10.65 -21.47 -10.76
C GLY A 87 10.57 -20.19 -11.61
N LEU A 88 10.93 -19.09 -10.94
CA LEU A 88 11.34 -17.84 -11.60
C LEU A 88 12.61 -18.06 -12.41
#